data_AF-A0AAV0NF73-F1
#
_entry.id   AF-A0AAV0NF73-F1
#
_cell.length_a   1.000
_cell.length_b   1.000
_cell.length_c   1.000
_cell.angle_alpha   90.00
_cell.angle_beta   90.00
_cell.angle_gamma   90.00
#
_symmetry.space_group_name_H-M   'P 1'
#
loop_
_entity.id
_entity.type
_entity.pdbx_description
1 polymer ?
#
loop_
_entity_poly.entity_id
_entity_poly.type
_entity_poly.pdbx_seq_one_letter_code
_entity_poly.pdbx_strand_id
1 'polypeptide(L)'
;MINCNVDGFRKLKNSEGRFKEWLLSDEQGLLSLYEAAHMAFHGEDILDEALSFATKNLKSILLTNKNTSNAFQRQIEFALFVPAWKCVPRSLARHSIDFYSDHQDALLQNKKLLTFAKLDFNMVQSFHQQELRELSEWWKRIDVATKFPYGRDRLVECYFWINCIYFEPKYGLARILNTKIYSVLTLLDDTCDNFATYEEVLALVEAIERFLPQNSYIIFDCVNV
;
A
#
# COMPACT_ATOMS: atom_id res chain seq x y z
N MET A 1 3.29 -20.58 -3.18
CA MET A 1 3.77 -20.11 -1.85
C MET A 1 4.69 -21.18 -1.32
N ILE A 2 5.93 -20.85 -0.97
CA ILE A 2 6.88 -21.82 -0.38
C ILE A 2 6.56 -21.85 1.13
N ASN A 3 6.21 -23.02 1.67
CA ASN A 3 6.01 -23.19 3.10
C ASN A 3 7.37 -23.35 3.77
N CYS A 4 7.86 -22.28 4.39
CA CYS A 4 9.11 -22.28 5.14
C CYS A 4 8.83 -22.66 6.60
N ASN A 5 9.43 -23.75 7.07
CA ASN A 5 9.24 -24.20 8.45
C ASN A 5 9.83 -23.20 9.46
N VAL A 6 8.99 -22.72 10.39
CA VAL A 6 9.37 -21.82 11.49
C VAL A 6 10.35 -22.43 12.51
N ASP A 7 10.60 -23.74 12.44
CA ASP A 7 11.61 -24.43 13.24
C ASP A 7 13.03 -23.83 13.06
N GLY A 8 13.29 -23.17 11.93
CA GLY A 8 14.52 -22.41 11.72
C GLY A 8 14.78 -21.37 12.82
N PHE A 9 13.72 -20.73 13.32
CA PHE A 9 13.82 -19.71 14.38
C PHE A 9 14.13 -20.30 15.75
N ARG A 10 13.93 -21.61 15.98
CA ARG A 10 14.30 -22.27 17.26
C ARG A 10 15.80 -22.19 17.52
N LYS A 11 16.63 -22.13 16.46
CA LYS A 11 18.09 -21.94 16.58
C LYS A 11 18.47 -20.58 17.16
N LEU A 12 17.55 -19.62 17.16
CA LEU A 12 17.72 -18.28 17.72
C LEU A 12 17.37 -18.24 19.22
N LYS A 13 16.81 -19.32 19.79
CA LYS A 13 16.50 -19.43 21.21
C LYS A 13 17.59 -20.15 21.99
N ASN A 14 17.75 -19.80 23.26
CA ASN A 14 18.62 -20.47 24.22
C ASN A 14 17.90 -21.67 24.88
N SER A 15 18.58 -22.38 25.78
CA SER A 15 18.04 -23.54 26.49
C SER A 15 16.83 -23.21 27.40
N GLU A 16 16.65 -21.95 27.76
CA GLU A 16 15.52 -21.46 28.56
C GLU A 16 14.32 -21.04 27.70
N GLY A 17 14.42 -21.19 26.37
CA GLY A 17 13.37 -20.80 25.42
C GLY A 17 13.33 -19.31 25.10
N ARG A 18 14.29 -18.50 25.57
CA ARG A 18 14.40 -17.06 25.30
C ARG A 18 15.26 -16.80 24.06
N PHE A 19 14.99 -15.72 23.31
CA PHE A 19 15.87 -15.29 22.22
C PHE A 19 17.28 -14.97 22.73
N LYS A 20 18.30 -15.43 22.00
CA LYS A 20 19.71 -15.29 22.38
C LYS A 20 20.13 -13.83 22.42
N GLU A 21 20.90 -13.45 23.45
CA GLU A 21 21.31 -12.06 23.70
C GLU A 21 22.18 -11.46 22.59
N TRP A 22 22.96 -12.26 21.86
CA TRP A 22 23.79 -11.75 20.75
C TRP A 22 22.97 -11.07 19.64
N LEU A 23 21.67 -11.40 19.52
CA LEU A 23 20.75 -10.73 18.59
C LEU A 23 20.58 -9.23 18.89
N LEU A 24 20.84 -8.81 20.13
CA LEU A 24 20.78 -7.40 20.52
C LEU A 24 21.92 -6.58 19.93
N SER A 25 23.03 -7.24 19.57
CA SER A 25 24.19 -6.62 18.93
C SER A 25 24.12 -6.66 17.40
N ASP A 26 23.21 -7.45 16.83
CA ASP A 26 22.97 -7.56 15.39
C ASP A 26 21.70 -6.80 15.01
N GLU A 27 21.80 -5.47 14.92
CA GLU A 27 20.64 -4.61 14.66
C GLU A 27 19.97 -4.94 13.32
N GLN A 28 20.77 -5.31 12.30
CA GLN A 28 20.27 -5.70 10.98
C GLN A 28 19.51 -7.03 11.05
N GLY A 29 20.07 -8.03 11.73
CA GLY A 29 19.42 -9.31 11.98
C GLY A 29 18.13 -9.15 12.80
N LEU A 30 18.10 -8.23 13.76
CA LEU A 30 16.93 -7.90 14.54
C LEU A 30 15.81 -7.28 13.68
N LEU A 31 16.16 -6.36 12.78
CA LEU A 31 15.21 -5.80 11.82
C LEU A 31 14.69 -6.87 10.85
N SER A 32 15.55 -7.76 10.37
CA SER A 32 15.13 -8.89 9.54
C SER A 32 14.21 -9.87 10.28
N LEU A 33 14.47 -10.12 11.56
CA LEU A 33 13.61 -10.95 12.42
C LEU A 33 12.22 -10.30 12.60
N TYR A 34 12.17 -8.99 12.81
CA TYR A 34 10.93 -8.21 12.90
C TYR A 34 10.10 -8.34 11.61
N GLU A 35 10.71 -8.12 10.44
CA GLU A 35 9.99 -8.21 9.16
C GLU A 35 9.51 -9.63 8.87
N ALA A 36 10.33 -10.64 9.17
CA ALA A 36 9.96 -12.04 9.00
C ALA A 36 8.78 -12.45 9.90
N ALA A 37 8.74 -11.94 11.14
CA ALA A 37 7.68 -12.25 12.08
C ALA A 37 6.30 -11.67 11.67
N HIS A 38 6.25 -10.63 10.83
CA HIS A 38 4.97 -10.14 10.27
C HIS A 38 4.35 -11.07 9.21
N MET A 39 5.03 -12.15 8.83
CA MET A 39 4.53 -13.18 7.91
C MET A 39 3.96 -14.42 8.63
N ALA A 40 3.81 -14.38 9.96
CA ALA A 40 3.33 -15.51 10.75
C ALA A 40 1.91 -15.97 10.38
N PHE A 41 1.70 -17.27 10.40
CA PHE A 41 0.39 -17.92 10.37
C PHE A 41 -0.08 -18.29 11.79
N HIS A 42 -1.37 -18.59 11.93
CA HIS A 42 -1.92 -19.08 13.20
C HIS A 42 -1.22 -20.36 13.68
N GLY A 43 -0.86 -20.40 14.95
CA GLY A 43 -0.16 -21.52 15.58
C GLY A 43 1.38 -21.45 15.47
N GLU A 44 1.92 -20.39 14.88
CA GLU A 44 3.36 -20.14 14.82
C GLU A 44 3.83 -19.26 16.00
N ASP A 45 3.55 -19.67 17.23
CA ASP A 45 3.78 -18.89 18.48
C ASP A 45 5.21 -18.32 18.58
N ILE A 46 6.20 -19.02 18.03
CA ILE A 46 7.60 -18.55 18.00
C ILE A 46 7.78 -17.22 17.26
N LEU A 47 6.95 -16.95 16.24
CA LEU A 47 6.98 -15.69 15.49
C LEU A 47 6.25 -14.58 16.23
N ASP A 48 5.20 -14.88 16.99
CA ASP A 48 4.57 -13.89 17.88
C ASP A 48 5.56 -13.44 18.97
N GLU A 49 6.28 -14.39 19.56
CA GLU A 49 7.37 -14.10 20.48
C GLU A 49 8.50 -13.30 19.81
N ALA A 50 8.88 -13.66 18.57
CA ALA A 50 9.90 -12.95 17.80
C ALA A 50 9.48 -11.51 17.51
N LEU A 51 8.22 -11.28 17.14
CA LEU A 51 7.67 -9.96 16.87
C LEU A 51 7.73 -9.08 18.12
N SER A 52 7.31 -9.61 19.27
CA SER A 52 7.37 -8.91 20.55
C SER A 52 8.81 -8.57 20.95
N PHE A 53 9.72 -9.55 20.87
CA PHE A 53 11.14 -9.38 21.16
C PHE A 53 11.79 -8.33 20.24
N ALA A 54 11.63 -8.46 18.92
CA ALA A 54 12.25 -7.57 17.96
C ALA A 54 11.69 -6.14 18.06
N THR A 55 10.36 -5.99 18.19
CA THR A 55 9.71 -4.67 18.36
C THR A 55 10.24 -3.93 19.58
N LYS A 56 10.35 -4.61 20.73
CA LYS A 56 10.87 -4.01 21.97
C LYS A 56 12.29 -3.48 21.77
N ASN A 57 13.16 -4.29 21.19
CA ASN A 57 14.58 -3.96 21.06
C ASN A 57 14.85 -2.93 19.97
N LEU A 58 14.13 -2.96 18.83
CA LEU A 58 14.19 -1.92 17.80
C LEU A 58 13.76 -0.55 18.34
N LYS A 59 12.69 -0.49 19.14
CA LYS A 59 12.29 0.74 19.84
C LYS A 59 13.37 1.22 20.82
N SER A 60 14.03 0.30 21.51
CA SER A 60 15.15 0.65 22.41
C SER A 60 16.32 1.27 21.64
N ILE A 61 16.68 0.72 20.47
CA ILE A 61 17.76 1.25 19.61
C ILE A 61 17.46 2.70 19.18
N LEU A 62 16.23 2.99 18.78
CA LEU A 62 15.82 4.35 18.42
C LEU A 62 15.89 5.33 19.61
N LEU A 63 15.65 4.85 20.83
CA LEU A 63 15.71 5.68 22.03
C LEU A 63 17.14 5.97 22.51
N THR A 64 18.07 5.03 22.33
CA THR A 64 19.47 5.18 22.77
C THR A 64 20.30 6.00 21.81
N ASN A 65 20.00 5.96 20.51
CA ASN A 65 20.84 6.56 19.46
C ASN A 65 20.25 7.87 18.86
N LYS A 66 19.48 8.64 19.65
CA LYS A 66 18.76 9.86 19.20
C LYS A 66 19.61 10.93 18.51
N ASN A 67 20.93 10.95 18.77
CA ASN A 67 21.82 12.01 18.29
C ASN A 67 22.53 11.69 16.96
N THR A 68 22.20 10.56 16.31
CA THR A 68 22.83 10.15 15.05
C THR A 68 21.80 9.54 14.10
N SER A 69 20.94 10.36 13.52
CA SER A 69 20.03 9.90 12.45
C SER A 69 20.85 9.48 11.23
N ASN A 70 20.98 8.18 11.05
CA ASN A 70 21.58 7.57 9.86
C ASN A 70 20.49 6.86 9.04
N ALA A 71 20.83 6.43 7.82
CA ALA A 71 19.88 5.76 6.92
C ALA A 71 19.21 4.54 7.56
N PHE A 72 19.95 3.82 8.41
CA PHE A 72 19.47 2.61 9.07
C PHE A 72 18.43 2.91 10.17
N GLN A 73 18.60 3.99 10.95
CA GLN A 73 17.56 4.40 11.91
C GLN A 73 16.24 4.76 11.22
N ARG A 74 16.30 5.51 10.11
CA ARG A 74 15.10 5.82 9.32
C ARG A 74 14.44 4.55 8.77
N GLN A 75 15.22 3.52 8.45
CA GLN A 75 14.70 2.22 8.05
C GLN A 75 13.97 1.52 9.20
N ILE A 76 14.52 1.55 10.42
CA ILE A 76 13.86 1.00 11.61
C ILE A 76 12.56 1.76 11.91
N GLU A 77 12.59 3.10 11.88
CA GLU A 77 11.40 3.94 12.08
C GLU A 77 10.31 3.61 11.07
N PHE A 78 10.67 3.48 9.80
CA PHE A 78 9.74 3.11 8.74
C PHE A 78 9.15 1.71 8.94
N ALA A 79 9.96 0.71 9.26
CA ALA A 79 9.49 -0.66 9.51
C ALA A 79 8.55 -0.76 10.73
N LEU A 80 8.83 0.01 11.79
CA LEU A 80 7.96 0.10 12.98
C LEU A 80 6.65 0.85 12.70
N PHE A 81 6.63 1.76 11.73
CA PHE A 81 5.41 2.43 11.27
C PHE A 81 4.58 1.52 10.36
N VAL A 82 5.20 0.96 9.33
CA VAL A 82 4.58 0.01 8.39
C VAL A 82 5.57 -1.11 8.05
N PRO A 83 5.30 -2.36 8.44
CA PRO A 83 6.12 -3.50 8.05
C PRO A 83 6.17 -3.66 6.54
N ALA A 84 7.29 -4.10 5.99
CA ALA A 84 7.49 -4.25 4.55
C ALA A 84 6.40 -5.10 3.88
N TRP A 85 5.99 -6.19 4.52
CA TRP A 85 4.93 -7.07 4.02
C TRP A 85 3.53 -6.42 3.96
N LYS A 86 3.29 -5.41 4.79
CA LYS A 86 2.02 -4.65 4.84
C LYS A 86 2.11 -3.34 4.06
N CYS A 87 3.27 -3.04 3.48
CA CYS A 87 3.49 -1.82 2.72
C CYS A 87 3.14 -2.02 1.25
N VAL A 88 2.60 -0.98 0.62
CA VAL A 88 2.37 -0.97 -0.83
C VAL A 88 3.73 -1.10 -1.54
N PRO A 89 3.91 -2.04 -2.48
CA PRO A 89 5.22 -2.34 -3.07
C PRO A 89 5.94 -1.12 -3.66
N ARG A 90 5.21 -0.21 -4.31
CA ARG A 90 5.81 1.00 -4.89
C ARG A 90 6.25 2.01 -3.84
N SER A 91 5.51 2.14 -2.74
CA SER A 91 5.89 2.98 -1.60
C SER A 91 7.13 2.40 -0.92
N LEU A 92 7.13 1.09 -0.63
CA LEU A 92 8.30 0.39 -0.09
C LEU A 92 9.53 0.61 -0.99
N ALA A 93 9.40 0.41 -2.29
CA ALA A 93 10.50 0.62 -3.24
C ALA A 93 11.04 2.05 -3.23
N ARG A 94 10.17 3.06 -3.08
CA ARG A 94 10.60 4.47 -2.96
C ARG A 94 11.48 4.67 -1.74
N HIS A 95 11.04 4.20 -0.58
CA HIS A 95 11.80 4.28 0.66
C HIS A 95 13.08 3.45 0.61
N SER A 96 13.05 2.25 0.03
CA SER A 96 14.24 1.41 -0.15
C SER A 96 15.29 2.05 -1.04
N ILE A 97 14.91 2.76 -2.11
CA ILE A 97 15.85 3.52 -2.95
C ILE A 97 16.55 4.60 -2.12
N ASP A 98 15.83 5.25 -1.21
CA ASP A 98 16.37 6.32 -0.36
C ASP A 98 17.30 5.74 0.73
N PHE A 99 16.86 4.71 1.45
CA PHE A 99 17.70 4.01 2.43
C PHE A 99 18.98 3.45 1.80
N TYR A 100 18.87 2.85 0.61
CA TYR A 100 20.02 2.30 -0.09
C TYR A 100 20.94 3.38 -0.66
N SER A 101 20.40 4.55 -1.05
CA SER A 101 21.21 5.70 -1.51
C SER A 101 22.07 6.26 -0.38
N ASP A 102 21.50 6.35 0.82
CA ASP A 102 22.10 7.02 1.99
C ASP A 102 22.95 6.06 2.84
N HIS A 103 23.16 4.83 2.37
CA HIS A 103 23.97 3.84 3.06
C HIS A 103 25.44 4.29 3.11
N GLN A 104 26.02 4.35 4.32
CA GLN A 104 27.36 4.91 4.54
C GLN A 104 28.48 4.07 3.91
N ASP A 105 28.26 2.76 3.75
CA ASP A 105 29.21 1.87 3.11
C ASP A 105 29.03 1.83 1.58
N ALA A 106 29.82 2.66 0.89
CA ALA A 106 29.85 2.72 -0.58
C ALA A 106 30.39 1.44 -1.24
N LEU A 107 31.09 0.56 -0.51
CA LEU A 107 31.61 -0.71 -1.05
C LEU A 107 30.51 -1.77 -1.14
N LEU A 108 29.50 -1.69 -0.28
CA LEU A 108 28.30 -2.54 -0.32
C LEU A 108 27.24 -2.02 -1.30
N GLN A 109 27.33 -0.75 -1.72
CA GLN A 109 26.38 -0.15 -2.64
C GLN A 109 26.67 -0.52 -4.09
N ASN A 110 25.91 -1.47 -4.63
CA ASN A 110 25.86 -1.71 -6.08
C ASN A 110 25.24 -0.50 -6.81
N LYS A 111 26.10 0.38 -7.33
CA LYS A 111 25.70 1.60 -8.04
C LYS A 111 24.87 1.32 -9.29
N LYS A 112 25.11 0.19 -9.98
CA LYS A 112 24.32 -0.19 -11.17
C LYS A 112 22.88 -0.52 -10.77
N LEU A 113 22.69 -1.26 -9.68
CA LEU A 113 21.36 -1.58 -9.15
C LEU A 113 20.62 -0.31 -8.72
N LEU A 114 21.29 0.62 -8.02
CA LEU A 114 20.66 1.87 -7.59
C LEU A 114 20.22 2.74 -8.78
N THR A 115 21.08 2.90 -9.77
CA THR A 115 20.75 3.63 -11.00
C THR A 115 19.59 2.97 -11.72
N PHE A 116 19.60 1.64 -11.85
CA PHE A 116 18.51 0.89 -12.46
C PHE A 116 17.18 1.12 -11.73
N ALA A 117 17.15 0.98 -10.40
CA ALA A 117 15.95 1.19 -9.60
C ALA A 117 15.40 2.62 -9.71
N LYS A 118 16.27 3.63 -9.76
CA LYS A 118 15.86 5.04 -9.96
C LYS A 118 15.25 5.27 -11.35
N LEU A 119 15.87 4.70 -12.40
CA LEU A 119 15.37 4.81 -13.77
C LEU A 119 14.03 4.09 -13.94
N ASP A 120 13.90 2.87 -13.40
CA ASP A 120 12.63 2.14 -13.37
C ASP A 120 11.55 2.93 -12.63
N PHE A 121 11.87 3.51 -11.46
CA PHE A 121 10.94 4.37 -10.71
C PHE A 121 10.38 5.51 -11.54
N ASN A 122 11.26 6.28 -12.15
CA ASN A 122 10.87 7.45 -12.92
C ASN A 122 10.12 7.06 -14.21
N MET A 123 10.51 5.97 -14.87
CA MET A 123 9.83 5.46 -16.05
C MET A 123 8.40 4.99 -15.72
N VAL A 124 8.23 4.20 -14.65
CA VAL A 124 6.90 3.74 -14.23
C VAL A 124 6.03 4.91 -13.80
N GLN A 125 6.60 5.88 -13.06
CA GLN A 125 5.88 7.09 -12.66
C GLN A 125 5.41 7.92 -13.87
N SER A 126 6.18 7.99 -14.96
CA SER A 126 5.76 8.73 -16.16
C SER A 126 4.55 8.09 -16.85
N PHE A 127 4.47 6.75 -16.88
CA PHE A 127 3.26 6.04 -17.33
C PHE A 127 2.07 6.37 -16.43
N HIS A 128 2.25 6.33 -15.11
CA HIS A 128 1.17 6.66 -14.16
C HIS A 128 0.66 8.11 -14.33
N GLN A 129 1.56 9.06 -14.58
CA GLN A 129 1.17 10.45 -14.86
C GLN A 129 0.40 10.58 -16.18
N GLN A 130 0.74 9.79 -17.20
CA GLN A 130 -0.02 9.75 -18.45
C GLN A 130 -1.43 9.20 -18.25
N GLU A 131 -1.55 8.10 -17.49
CA GLU A 131 -2.83 7.50 -17.13
C GLU A 131 -3.71 8.49 -16.35
N LEU A 132 -3.15 9.19 -15.35
CA LEU A 132 -3.85 10.22 -14.59
C LEU A 132 -4.29 11.42 -15.43
N ARG A 133 -3.52 11.82 -16.45
CA ARG A 133 -3.94 12.87 -17.39
C ARG A 133 -5.18 12.43 -18.16
N GLU A 134 -5.17 11.22 -18.72
CA GLU A 134 -6.34 10.68 -19.44
C GLU A 134 -7.58 10.59 -18.53
N LEU A 135 -7.38 10.08 -17.31
CA LEU A 135 -8.44 9.97 -16.32
C LEU A 135 -9.00 11.34 -15.92
N SER A 136 -8.14 12.34 -15.75
CA SER A 136 -8.55 13.71 -15.41
C SER A 136 -9.36 14.35 -16.54
N GLU A 137 -8.96 14.15 -17.80
CA GLU A 137 -9.74 14.61 -18.95
C GLU A 137 -11.09 13.90 -19.06
N TRP A 138 -11.13 12.59 -18.80
CA TRP A 138 -12.36 11.83 -18.73
C TRP A 138 -13.30 12.34 -17.63
N TRP A 139 -12.79 12.55 -16.42
CA TRP A 139 -13.56 13.04 -15.27
C TRP A 139 -14.12 14.44 -15.51
N LYS A 140 -13.32 15.34 -16.10
CA LYS A 140 -13.76 16.67 -16.51
C LYS A 140 -14.86 16.64 -17.57
N ARG A 141 -14.78 15.73 -18.55
CA ARG A 141 -15.83 15.59 -19.59
C ARG A 141 -17.18 15.12 -19.03
N ILE A 142 -17.18 14.38 -17.92
CA ILE A 142 -18.42 14.00 -17.24
C ILE A 142 -19.07 15.22 -16.57
N ASP A 143 -18.26 16.21 -16.16
CA ASP A 143 -18.67 17.40 -15.41
C ASP A 143 -19.26 17.03 -14.04
N VAL A 144 -18.54 16.18 -13.31
CA VAL A 144 -18.99 15.63 -12.02
C VAL A 144 -19.27 16.73 -11.01
N ALA A 145 -18.41 17.76 -10.93
CA ALA A 145 -18.57 18.85 -9.97
C ALA A 145 -19.91 19.60 -10.13
N THR A 146 -20.40 19.72 -11.37
CA THR A 146 -21.67 20.41 -11.64
C THR A 146 -22.87 19.47 -11.53
N LYS A 147 -22.76 18.23 -12.03
CA LYS A 147 -23.86 17.26 -12.05
C LYS A 147 -24.09 16.56 -10.71
N PHE A 148 -23.04 16.41 -9.90
CA PHE A 148 -23.05 15.72 -8.62
C PHE A 148 -22.48 16.65 -7.55
N PRO A 149 -23.16 17.76 -7.21
CA PRO A 149 -22.63 18.74 -6.26
C PRO A 149 -22.46 18.17 -4.84
N TYR A 150 -23.14 17.06 -4.53
CA TYR A 150 -23.01 16.30 -3.29
C TYR A 150 -21.85 15.28 -3.32
N GLY A 151 -21.34 14.93 -4.51
CA GLY A 151 -20.33 13.90 -4.70
C GLY A 151 -18.92 14.41 -4.37
N ARG A 152 -18.12 13.55 -3.74
CA ARG A 152 -16.71 13.82 -3.44
C ARG A 152 -15.86 13.60 -4.69
N ASP A 153 -14.90 14.49 -4.94
CA ASP A 153 -13.88 14.24 -5.95
C ASP A 153 -12.82 13.28 -5.41
N ARG A 154 -12.87 12.02 -5.88
CA ARG A 154 -12.01 10.92 -5.42
C ARG A 154 -11.17 10.30 -6.55
N LEU A 155 -11.03 10.98 -7.69
CA LEU A 155 -10.37 10.41 -8.86
C LEU A 155 -8.93 9.96 -8.56
N VAL A 156 -8.19 10.77 -7.81
CA VAL A 156 -6.78 10.50 -7.48
C VAL A 156 -6.66 9.37 -6.47
N GLU A 157 -7.52 9.32 -5.45
CA GLU A 157 -7.56 8.25 -4.46
C GLU A 157 -7.96 6.92 -5.10
N CYS A 158 -8.97 6.93 -5.98
CA CYS A 158 -9.37 5.75 -6.75
C CYS A 158 -8.19 5.23 -7.58
N TYR A 159 -7.51 6.12 -8.30
CA TYR A 159 -6.32 5.74 -9.08
C TYR A 159 -5.22 5.16 -8.17
N PHE A 160 -4.96 5.81 -7.04
CA PHE A 160 -3.96 5.37 -6.09
C PHE A 160 -4.27 3.96 -5.53
N TRP A 161 -5.52 3.68 -5.16
CA TRP A 161 -5.92 2.34 -4.69
C TRP A 161 -5.66 1.27 -5.74
N ILE A 162 -6.02 1.51 -7.00
CA ILE A 162 -5.76 0.54 -8.07
C ILE A 162 -4.27 0.39 -8.37
N ASN A 163 -3.51 1.50 -8.29
CA ASN A 163 -2.06 1.47 -8.43
C ASN A 163 -1.38 0.62 -7.34
N CYS A 164 -1.96 0.55 -6.14
CA CYS A 164 -1.47 -0.29 -5.05
C CYS A 164 -1.61 -1.79 -5.35
N ILE A 165 -2.55 -2.19 -6.21
CA ILE A 165 -2.77 -3.60 -6.59
C ILE A 165 -1.77 -4.02 -7.67
N TYR A 166 -1.62 -3.22 -8.73
CA TYR A 166 -0.68 -3.50 -9.83
C TYR A 166 -0.08 -2.21 -10.40
N PHE A 167 1.21 -1.98 -10.16
CA PHE A 167 1.91 -0.76 -10.57
C PHE A 167 2.65 -0.93 -11.91
N GLU A 168 2.83 -2.16 -12.40
CA GLU A 168 3.66 -2.46 -13.55
C GLU A 168 3.07 -1.91 -14.85
N PRO A 169 3.90 -1.44 -15.81
CA PRO A 169 3.42 -0.80 -17.04
C PRO A 169 2.40 -1.62 -17.85
N LYS A 170 2.57 -2.95 -17.89
CA LYS A 170 1.68 -3.87 -18.61
C LYS A 170 0.21 -3.83 -18.16
N TYR A 171 -0.07 -3.31 -16.97
CA TYR A 171 -1.42 -3.20 -16.42
C TYR A 171 -2.05 -1.81 -16.56
N GLY A 172 -1.49 -0.91 -17.38
CA GLY A 172 -1.99 0.46 -17.54
C GLY A 172 -3.47 0.54 -17.94
N LEU A 173 -3.91 -0.27 -18.90
CA LEU A 173 -5.33 -0.33 -19.30
C LEU A 173 -6.22 -0.79 -18.13
N ALA A 174 -5.78 -1.81 -17.38
CA ALA A 174 -6.52 -2.29 -16.21
C ALA A 174 -6.61 -1.21 -15.12
N ARG A 175 -5.56 -0.40 -14.93
CA ARG A 175 -5.59 0.73 -13.98
C ARG A 175 -6.59 1.79 -14.41
N ILE A 176 -6.58 2.19 -15.68
CA ILE A 176 -7.53 3.18 -16.21
C ILE A 176 -8.98 2.68 -16.06
N LEU A 177 -9.27 1.46 -16.51
CA LEU A 177 -10.64 0.92 -16.47
C LEU A 177 -11.15 0.77 -15.04
N ASN A 178 -10.35 0.19 -14.14
CA ASN A 178 -10.76 0.05 -12.75
C ASN A 178 -10.90 1.42 -12.08
N THR A 179 -10.00 2.38 -12.32
CA THR A 179 -10.16 3.72 -11.76
C THR A 179 -11.50 4.34 -12.16
N LYS A 180 -11.89 4.24 -13.44
CA LYS A 180 -13.20 4.73 -13.90
C LYS A 180 -14.37 4.05 -13.17
N ILE A 181 -14.30 2.73 -13.03
CA ILE A 181 -15.32 1.94 -12.30
C ILE A 181 -15.40 2.41 -10.84
N TYR A 182 -14.28 2.46 -10.12
CA TYR A 182 -14.27 2.85 -8.72
C TYR A 182 -14.70 4.30 -8.51
N SER A 183 -14.34 5.22 -9.39
CA SER A 183 -14.81 6.61 -9.31
C SER A 183 -16.33 6.74 -9.50
N VAL A 184 -16.94 5.90 -10.35
CA VAL A 184 -18.41 5.83 -10.48
C VAL A 184 -19.02 5.20 -9.22
N LEU A 185 -18.42 4.12 -8.70
CA LEU A 185 -18.89 3.48 -7.47
C LEU A 185 -18.84 4.45 -6.27
N THR A 186 -17.81 5.30 -6.16
CA THR A 186 -17.76 6.31 -5.09
C THR A 186 -18.84 7.38 -5.24
N LEU A 187 -19.26 7.73 -6.46
CA LEU A 187 -20.39 8.63 -6.64
C LEU A 187 -21.73 7.97 -6.29
N LEU A 188 -21.88 6.68 -6.59
CA LEU A 188 -23.06 5.91 -6.20
C LEU A 188 -23.16 5.75 -4.67
N ASP A 189 -22.02 5.50 -4.02
CA ASP A 189 -21.88 5.52 -2.55
C ASP A 189 -22.33 6.87 -1.97
N ASP A 190 -21.78 7.97 -2.51
CA ASP A 190 -22.15 9.32 -2.07
C ASP A 190 -23.63 9.65 -2.33
N THR A 191 -24.21 9.11 -3.40
CA THR A 191 -25.63 9.26 -3.71
C THR A 191 -26.48 8.59 -2.63
N CYS A 192 -26.16 7.34 -2.27
CA CYS A 192 -26.89 6.60 -1.24
C CYS A 192 -26.75 7.24 0.15
N ASP A 193 -25.56 7.78 0.47
CA ASP A 193 -25.26 8.31 1.80
C ASP A 193 -25.79 9.74 2.02
N ASN A 194 -25.74 10.59 1.00
CA ASN A 194 -25.92 12.05 1.18
C ASN A 194 -27.10 12.64 0.41
N PHE A 195 -27.67 11.93 -0.56
CA PHE A 195 -28.59 12.53 -1.52
C PHE A 195 -29.93 11.79 -1.63
N ALA A 196 -29.90 10.50 -1.93
CA ALA A 196 -31.09 9.73 -2.27
C ALA A 196 -31.93 9.37 -1.03
N THR A 197 -33.25 9.41 -1.21
CA THR A 197 -34.22 8.83 -0.28
C THR A 197 -34.17 7.30 -0.33
N TYR A 198 -34.75 6.65 0.68
CA TYR A 198 -34.81 5.19 0.74
C TYR A 198 -35.51 4.59 -0.50
N GLU A 199 -36.61 5.21 -0.94
CA GLU A 199 -37.36 4.80 -2.12
C GLU A 199 -36.55 4.92 -3.41
N GLU A 200 -35.74 5.98 -3.56
CA GLU A 200 -34.85 6.18 -4.70
C GLU A 200 -33.70 5.16 -4.71
N VAL A 201 -33.13 4.85 -3.55
CA VAL A 201 -32.11 3.79 -3.42
C VAL A 201 -32.69 2.42 -3.78
N LEU A 202 -33.91 2.10 -3.36
CA LEU A 202 -34.57 0.84 -3.75
C LEU A 202 -34.76 0.75 -5.27
N ALA A 203 -35.21 1.84 -5.91
CA ALA A 203 -35.36 1.90 -7.35
C ALA A 203 -34.01 1.75 -8.09
N LEU A 204 -32.94 2.36 -7.55
CA LEU A 204 -31.57 2.20 -8.07
C LEU A 204 -31.09 0.75 -7.98
N VAL A 205 -31.30 0.08 -6.83
CA VAL A 205 -30.95 -1.34 -6.64
C VAL A 205 -31.69 -2.22 -7.65
N GLU A 206 -33.00 -2.04 -7.80
CA GLU A 206 -33.81 -2.80 -8.76
C GLU A 206 -33.33 -2.59 -10.21
N ALA A 207 -32.93 -1.36 -10.56
CA ALA A 207 -32.38 -1.05 -11.88
C ALA A 207 -31.04 -1.75 -12.13
N ILE A 208 -30.15 -1.78 -11.13
CA ILE A 208 -28.85 -2.46 -11.20
C ILE A 208 -29.05 -3.98 -11.33
N GLU A 209 -29.92 -4.58 -10.51
CA GLU A 209 -30.18 -6.03 -10.51
C GLU A 209 -30.73 -6.54 -11.85
N ARG A 210 -31.56 -5.74 -12.53
CA ARG A 210 -32.19 -6.13 -13.80
C ARG A 210 -31.32 -5.89 -15.03
N PHE A 211 -30.15 -5.24 -14.90
CA PHE A 211 -29.29 -4.87 -16.04
C PHE A 211 -30.05 -4.20 -17.20
N LEU A 212 -31.13 -3.44 -16.93
CA LEU A 212 -32.01 -2.93 -17.98
C LEU A 212 -31.35 -1.77 -18.75
N PRO A 213 -31.08 -1.90 -20.06
CA PRO A 213 -30.45 -0.84 -20.85
C PRO A 213 -31.37 0.36 -21.10
N GLN A 214 -32.68 0.22 -20.93
CA GLN A 214 -33.64 1.34 -21.05
C GLN A 214 -33.68 2.24 -19.80
N ASN A 215 -33.01 1.86 -18.72
CA ASN A 215 -32.92 2.61 -17.47
C ASN A 215 -31.54 3.28 -17.26
N SER A 216 -30.72 3.38 -18.30
CA SER A 216 -29.51 4.22 -18.24
C SER A 216 -29.86 5.69 -17.94
N TYR A 217 -31.07 6.11 -18.30
CA TYR A 217 -31.64 7.39 -17.88
C TYR A 217 -32.00 7.39 -16.40
N ILE A 218 -32.44 6.31 -15.77
CA ILE A 218 -32.78 6.29 -14.32
C ILE A 218 -31.52 6.38 -13.45
N ILE A 219 -30.42 5.72 -13.82
CA ILE A 219 -29.15 5.85 -13.07
C ILE A 219 -28.59 7.28 -13.17
N PHE A 220 -28.83 7.99 -14.28
CA PHE A 220 -28.46 9.39 -14.42
C PHE A 220 -29.54 10.36 -13.93
N ASP A 221 -30.82 10.02 -13.95
CA ASP A 221 -31.94 10.91 -13.60
C ASP A 221 -32.23 10.84 -12.10
N CYS A 222 -32.13 9.69 -11.43
CA CYS A 222 -32.13 9.61 -9.95
C CYS A 222 -30.95 10.36 -9.31
N VAL A 223 -29.97 10.72 -10.13
CA VAL A 223 -28.72 11.37 -9.77
C VAL A 223 -28.70 12.85 -10.22
N ASN A 224 -29.56 13.24 -11.17
CA ASN A 224 -29.68 14.60 -11.74
C ASN A 224 -31.04 15.27 -11.41
N VAL A 225 -31.76 14.86 -10.35
CA VAL A 225 -32.87 15.68 -9.80
C VAL A 225 -32.30 16.79 -8.91
#